data_AF-A0A3G9JGL6-F1
#
_entry.id   AF-A0A3G9JGL6-F1
#
_cell.length_a   1.000
_cell.length_b   1.000
_cell.length_c   1.000
_cell.angle_alpha   90.00
_cell.angle_beta   90.00
_cell.angle_gamma   90.00
#
_symmetry.space_group_name_H-M   'P 1'
#
loop_
_entity.id
_entity.type
_entity.pdbx_description
1 polymer ?
#
loop_
_entity_poly.entity_id
_entity_poly.type
_entity_poly.pdbx_seq_one_letter_code
_entity_poly.pdbx_strand_id
1 'polypeptide(L)'
;MGVEPTAFDNPFIKDLLKGAKDVGASVDPEKALALKPDLIIVMYDTNYDALSKIAPTLLIPYGTATNIYETVRLFGDIVGAKDKAEEFLANFDKKALEGREKLKGIIDENATVGIYELTDKGELWIFGDNAGRGGQALYNALKLKMPDKLKTTNQTTQISLEISLELLPDYAADYMFLTTYDPEKKGDKLKQLKESGIWKNVKTVKNNNVFFNDFDTFYRYDPIAITSQIDLFVDMLIKRSEENKK
;
A
#
# COMPACT_ATOMS: atom_id res chain seq x y z
N MET A 1 -7.94 -23.74 -1.70
CA MET A 1 -7.04 -22.68 -2.20
C MET A 1 -5.78 -22.67 -1.36
N GLY A 2 -4.62 -22.52 -1.99
CA GLY A 2 -3.33 -22.33 -1.32
C GLY A 2 -2.88 -20.88 -1.46
N VAL A 3 -2.28 -20.30 -0.43
CA VAL A 3 -1.75 -18.92 -0.43
C VAL A 3 -0.44 -18.85 0.35
N GLU A 4 0.38 -17.83 0.08
CA GLU A 4 1.59 -17.57 0.86
C GLU A 4 1.28 -17.18 2.33
N PRO A 5 2.23 -17.37 3.27
CA PRO A 5 1.99 -17.11 4.70
C PRO A 5 1.52 -15.68 4.99
N THR A 6 2.13 -14.67 4.37
CA THR A 6 1.88 -13.25 4.69
C THR A 6 0.48 -12.78 4.30
N ALA A 7 -0.25 -13.55 3.47
CA ALA A 7 -1.64 -13.28 3.11
C ALA A 7 -2.58 -13.44 4.31
N PHE A 8 -2.28 -14.34 5.25
CA PHE A 8 -3.08 -14.55 6.46
C PHE A 8 -2.99 -13.37 7.43
N ASP A 9 -1.93 -12.55 7.34
CA ASP A 9 -1.75 -11.34 8.13
C ASP A 9 -2.45 -10.12 7.51
N ASN A 10 -3.03 -10.23 6.30
CA ASN A 10 -3.69 -9.12 5.64
C ASN A 10 -5.07 -8.86 6.29
N PRO A 11 -5.26 -7.72 6.99
CA PRO A 11 -6.48 -7.47 7.75
C PRO A 11 -7.72 -7.37 6.87
N PHE A 12 -7.58 -7.08 5.57
CA PHE A 12 -8.68 -6.88 4.64
C PHE A 12 -9.19 -8.17 4.00
N ILE A 13 -8.38 -9.23 3.94
CA ILE A 13 -8.73 -10.49 3.26
C ILE A 13 -8.65 -11.72 4.14
N LYS A 14 -8.08 -11.64 5.36
CA LYS A 14 -7.92 -12.80 6.26
C LYS A 14 -9.21 -13.60 6.47
N ASP A 15 -10.36 -12.92 6.54
CA ASP A 15 -11.67 -13.58 6.69
C ASP A 15 -12.10 -14.34 5.43
N LEU A 16 -11.69 -13.89 4.24
CA LEU A 16 -11.89 -14.57 2.96
C LEU A 16 -10.97 -15.78 2.80
N LEU A 17 -9.88 -15.84 3.56
CA LEU A 17 -8.91 -16.94 3.54
C LEU A 17 -9.26 -18.07 4.51
N LYS A 18 -10.43 -18.06 5.14
CA LYS A 18 -10.89 -19.18 6.00
C LYS A 18 -10.94 -20.47 5.20
N GLY A 19 -10.13 -21.45 5.60
CA GLY A 19 -10.00 -22.74 4.91
C GLY A 19 -8.94 -22.78 3.81
N ALA A 20 -8.27 -21.65 3.51
CA ALA A 20 -7.07 -21.66 2.70
C ALA A 20 -5.92 -22.37 3.44
N LYS A 21 -4.95 -22.87 2.67
CA LYS A 21 -3.75 -23.53 3.19
C LYS A 21 -2.51 -22.69 2.90
N ASP A 22 -1.63 -22.59 3.89
CA ASP A 22 -0.30 -22.03 3.68
C ASP A 22 0.54 -22.97 2.82
N VAL A 23 0.98 -22.47 1.65
CA VAL A 23 1.83 -23.20 0.72
C VAL A 23 3.28 -22.72 0.71
N GLY A 24 3.66 -21.74 1.54
CA GLY A 24 5.01 -21.18 1.61
C GLY A 24 5.29 -20.08 0.57
N ALA A 25 6.45 -19.45 0.71
CA ALA A 25 7.02 -18.49 -0.23
C ALA A 25 8.56 -18.62 -0.25
N SER A 26 9.20 -19.24 -1.24
CA SER A 26 8.67 -19.93 -2.42
C SER A 26 7.65 -21.04 -2.11
N VAL A 27 6.74 -21.31 -3.05
CA VAL A 27 5.69 -22.32 -2.92
C VAL A 27 6.30 -23.72 -2.83
N ASP A 28 5.90 -24.47 -1.81
CA ASP A 28 6.23 -25.87 -1.60
C ASP A 28 5.48 -26.77 -2.61
N PRO A 29 6.19 -27.48 -3.50
CA PRO A 29 5.56 -28.33 -4.52
C PRO A 29 4.72 -29.47 -3.95
N GLU A 30 5.08 -30.05 -2.81
CA GLU A 30 4.31 -31.14 -2.20
C GLU A 30 2.99 -30.61 -1.65
N LYS A 31 3.02 -29.46 -0.98
CA LYS A 31 1.80 -28.78 -0.52
C LYS A 31 0.91 -28.36 -1.69
N ALA A 32 1.51 -27.83 -2.76
CA ALA A 32 0.78 -27.48 -3.98
C ALA A 32 0.12 -28.73 -4.60
N LEU A 33 0.85 -29.83 -4.75
CA LEU A 33 0.35 -31.08 -5.30
C LEU A 33 -0.83 -31.65 -4.49
N ALA A 34 -0.75 -31.60 -3.16
CA ALA A 34 -1.81 -32.08 -2.27
C ALA A 34 -3.14 -31.31 -2.43
N LEU A 35 -3.09 -30.07 -2.89
CA LEU A 35 -4.26 -29.24 -3.15
C LEU A 35 -4.94 -29.55 -4.49
N LYS A 36 -4.29 -30.30 -5.38
CA LYS A 36 -4.77 -30.60 -6.75
C LYS A 36 -5.25 -29.35 -7.50
N PRO A 37 -4.40 -28.32 -7.64
CA PRO A 37 -4.78 -27.07 -8.31
C PRO A 37 -5.05 -27.30 -9.79
N ASP A 38 -5.96 -26.52 -10.35
CA ASP A 38 -6.20 -26.37 -11.79
C ASP A 38 -5.42 -25.19 -12.38
N LEU A 39 -4.95 -24.26 -11.54
CA LEU A 39 -4.11 -23.12 -11.89
C LEU A 39 -3.18 -22.76 -10.72
N ILE A 40 -1.94 -22.38 -11.02
CA ILE A 40 -0.98 -21.81 -10.08
C ILE A 40 -0.56 -20.43 -10.60
N ILE A 41 -0.50 -19.42 -9.73
CA ILE A 41 -0.08 -18.06 -10.09
C ILE A 41 1.03 -17.65 -9.12
N VAL A 42 2.18 -17.25 -9.66
CA VAL A 42 3.35 -16.82 -8.88
C VAL A 42 3.94 -15.54 -9.47
N MET A 43 4.56 -14.71 -8.62
CA MET A 43 5.24 -13.49 -9.06
C MET A 43 6.69 -13.74 -9.45
N TYR A 44 7.38 -14.51 -8.61
CA TYR A 44 8.65 -15.17 -8.83
C TYR A 44 8.61 -16.42 -7.96
N ASP A 45 9.20 -17.52 -8.42
CA ASP A 45 9.26 -18.74 -7.60
C ASP A 45 10.43 -19.62 -8.05
N THR A 46 11.28 -20.03 -7.10
CA THR A 46 12.42 -20.92 -7.39
C THR A 46 11.99 -22.31 -7.81
N ASN A 47 10.76 -22.70 -7.53
CA ASN A 47 10.18 -24.00 -7.84
C ASN A 47 9.28 -23.98 -9.08
N TYR A 48 9.31 -22.92 -9.90
CA TYR A 48 8.44 -22.76 -11.09
C TYR A 48 8.38 -24.00 -11.99
N ASP A 49 9.52 -24.63 -12.29
CA ASP A 49 9.58 -25.83 -13.14
C ASP A 49 8.90 -27.05 -12.49
N ALA A 50 8.93 -27.15 -11.16
CA ALA A 50 8.23 -28.20 -10.43
C ALA A 50 6.72 -27.92 -10.41
N LEU A 51 6.33 -26.67 -10.13
CA LEU A 51 4.92 -26.24 -10.11
C LEU A 51 4.25 -26.42 -11.49
N SER A 52 4.98 -26.12 -12.57
CA SER A 52 4.51 -26.28 -13.96
C SER A 52 4.22 -27.74 -14.35
N LYS A 53 4.76 -28.71 -13.61
CA LYS A 53 4.44 -30.15 -13.77
C LYS A 53 3.18 -30.56 -12.99
N ILE A 54 2.74 -29.75 -12.03
CA ILE A 54 1.56 -30.00 -11.19
C ILE A 54 0.30 -29.46 -11.88
N ALA A 55 0.35 -28.22 -12.37
CA ALA A 55 -0.76 -27.53 -13.03
C ALA A 55 -0.25 -26.41 -13.95
N PRO A 56 -1.08 -25.89 -14.87
CA PRO A 56 -0.79 -24.65 -15.57
C PRO A 56 -0.33 -23.58 -14.59
N THR A 57 0.88 -23.05 -14.80
CA THR A 57 1.52 -22.10 -13.89
C THR A 57 1.77 -20.79 -14.62
N LEU A 58 1.19 -19.71 -14.11
CA LEU A 58 1.37 -18.36 -14.63
C LEU A 58 2.41 -17.63 -13.80
N LEU A 59 3.44 -17.12 -14.47
CA LEU A 59 4.37 -16.16 -13.90
C LEU A 59 3.86 -14.75 -14.22
N ILE A 60 3.52 -13.98 -13.19
CA ILE A 60 3.09 -12.57 -13.32
C ILE A 60 4.10 -11.71 -12.55
N PRO A 61 5.17 -11.24 -13.22
CA PRO A 61 6.17 -10.41 -12.58
C PRO A 61 5.57 -9.17 -11.92
N TYR A 62 6.24 -8.72 -10.87
CA TYR A 62 5.89 -7.48 -10.23
C TYR A 62 5.96 -6.31 -11.22
N GLY A 63 4.95 -5.44 -11.21
CA GLY A 63 4.84 -4.34 -12.16
C GLY A 63 4.25 -4.70 -13.53
N THR A 64 3.82 -5.95 -13.76
CA THR A 64 3.02 -6.30 -14.97
C THR A 64 1.70 -5.52 -15.04
N ALA A 65 1.04 -5.36 -13.90
CA ALA A 65 -0.06 -4.41 -13.72
C ALA A 65 0.41 -3.32 -12.76
N THR A 66 0.18 -2.06 -13.15
CA THR A 66 0.75 -0.87 -12.48
C THR A 66 -0.29 -0.07 -11.71
N ASN A 67 -1.56 -0.48 -11.76
CA ASN A 67 -2.64 0.13 -11.03
C ASN A 67 -3.78 -0.87 -10.81
N ILE A 68 -4.70 -0.51 -9.92
CA ILE A 68 -5.85 -1.33 -9.53
C ILE A 68 -6.72 -1.76 -10.72
N TYR A 69 -6.90 -0.91 -11.74
CA TYR A 69 -7.72 -1.27 -12.91
C TYR A 69 -7.06 -2.37 -13.73
N GLU A 70 -5.76 -2.24 -13.99
CA GLU A 70 -4.98 -3.27 -14.67
C GLU A 70 -4.95 -4.56 -13.87
N THR A 71 -4.72 -4.50 -12.56
CA THR A 71 -4.68 -5.69 -11.70
C THR A 71 -6.02 -6.42 -11.68
N VAL A 72 -7.12 -5.69 -11.45
CA VAL A 72 -8.45 -6.29 -11.36
C VAL A 72 -8.89 -6.89 -12.70
N ARG A 73 -8.63 -6.21 -13.81
CA ARG A 73 -8.93 -6.73 -15.15
C ARG A 73 -8.07 -7.92 -15.52
N LEU A 74 -6.77 -7.89 -15.23
CA LEU A 74 -5.85 -8.99 -15.47
C LEU A 74 -6.34 -10.27 -14.77
N PHE A 75 -6.63 -10.19 -13.46
CA PHE A 75 -7.13 -11.36 -12.73
C PHE A 75 -8.56 -11.73 -13.13
N GLY A 76 -9.40 -10.76 -13.49
CA GLY A 76 -10.72 -11.00 -14.08
C GLY A 76 -10.65 -11.81 -15.37
N ASP A 77 -9.67 -11.53 -16.23
CA ASP A 77 -9.41 -12.28 -17.45
C ASP A 77 -8.89 -13.69 -17.16
N ILE A 78 -7.91 -13.82 -16.26
CA ILE A 78 -7.29 -15.10 -15.89
C ILE A 78 -8.32 -16.09 -15.34
N VAL A 79 -9.21 -15.63 -14.46
CA VAL A 79 -10.22 -16.48 -13.81
C VAL A 79 -11.55 -16.54 -14.54
N GLY A 80 -11.66 -15.90 -15.73
CA GLY A 80 -12.87 -15.88 -16.54
C GLY A 80 -14.05 -15.11 -15.90
N ALA A 81 -13.76 -14.12 -15.06
CA ALA A 81 -14.73 -13.37 -14.26
C ALA A 81 -14.74 -11.86 -14.58
N LYS A 82 -14.71 -11.50 -15.88
CA LYS A 82 -14.64 -10.10 -16.35
C LYS A 82 -15.77 -9.22 -15.79
N ASP A 83 -17.00 -9.74 -15.74
CA ASP A 83 -18.14 -8.98 -15.21
C ASP A 83 -17.97 -8.60 -13.74
N LYS A 84 -17.41 -9.51 -12.92
CA LYS A 84 -17.09 -9.23 -11.51
C LYS A 84 -15.94 -8.23 -11.37
N ALA A 85 -14.99 -8.26 -12.29
CA ALA A 85 -13.90 -7.28 -12.33
C ALA A 85 -14.43 -5.87 -12.60
N GLU A 86 -15.31 -5.69 -13.59
CA GLU A 86 -15.91 -4.39 -13.86
C GLU A 86 -16.87 -3.93 -12.75
N GLU A 87 -17.62 -4.85 -12.11
CA GLU A 87 -18.44 -4.53 -10.94
C GLU A 87 -17.58 -4.02 -9.77
N PHE A 88 -16.45 -4.69 -9.51
CA PHE A 88 -15.50 -4.26 -8.48
C PHE A 88 -14.96 -2.85 -8.77
N LEU A 89 -14.57 -2.59 -10.02
CA LEU A 89 -14.02 -1.29 -10.42
C LEU A 89 -15.07 -0.18 -10.34
N ALA A 90 -16.33 -0.45 -10.69
CA ALA A 90 -17.42 0.50 -10.51
C ALA A 90 -17.64 0.87 -9.03
N ASN A 91 -17.54 -0.11 -8.12
CA ASN A 91 -17.62 0.14 -6.69
C ASN A 91 -16.41 0.92 -6.15
N PHE A 92 -15.21 0.62 -6.66
CA PHE A 92 -14.01 1.40 -6.36
C PHE A 92 -14.15 2.85 -6.79
N ASP A 93 -14.61 3.11 -8.02
CA ASP A 93 -14.81 4.46 -8.56
C ASP A 93 -15.83 5.26 -7.76
N LYS A 94 -16.94 4.60 -7.37
CA LYS A 94 -17.94 5.20 -6.51
C LYS A 94 -17.35 5.59 -5.16
N LYS A 95 -16.63 4.69 -4.49
CA LYS A 95 -16.00 4.99 -3.19
C LYS A 95 -14.93 6.08 -3.32
N ALA A 96 -14.14 6.07 -4.39
CA ALA A 96 -13.17 7.12 -4.68
C ALA A 96 -13.85 8.49 -4.84
N LEU A 97 -14.99 8.55 -5.55
CA LEU A 97 -15.77 9.78 -5.68
C LEU A 97 -16.32 10.25 -4.33
N GLU A 98 -16.96 9.37 -3.56
CA GLU A 98 -17.49 9.70 -2.24
C GLU A 98 -16.40 10.21 -1.29
N GLY A 99 -15.21 9.58 -1.31
CA GLY A 99 -14.06 10.03 -0.54
C GLY A 99 -13.59 11.43 -0.92
N ARG A 100 -13.50 11.73 -2.23
CA ARG A 100 -13.16 13.08 -2.71
C ARG A 100 -14.18 14.12 -2.29
N GLU A 101 -15.47 13.81 -2.37
CA GLU A 101 -16.53 14.72 -1.93
C GLU A 101 -16.45 15.01 -0.43
N LYS A 102 -16.20 13.99 0.40
CA LYS A 102 -16.01 14.15 1.85
C LYS A 102 -14.81 15.02 2.22
N LEU A 103 -13.76 15.05 1.37
CA LEU A 103 -12.55 15.82 1.62
C LEU A 103 -12.64 17.29 1.17
N LYS A 104 -13.68 17.69 0.42
CA LYS A 104 -13.88 19.10 0.03
C LYS A 104 -14.00 19.99 1.26
N GLY A 105 -13.14 21.01 1.34
CA GLY A 105 -13.10 21.94 2.48
C GLY A 105 -12.53 21.35 3.78
N ILE A 106 -12.10 20.08 3.78
CA ILE A 106 -11.37 19.44 4.89
C ILE A 106 -9.87 19.63 4.70
N ILE A 107 -9.41 19.44 3.46
CA ILE A 107 -8.03 19.64 3.02
C ILE A 107 -7.99 20.72 1.94
N ASP A 108 -6.94 21.53 1.94
CA ASP A 108 -6.67 22.49 0.85
C ASP A 108 -6.38 21.71 -0.44
N GLU A 109 -7.03 22.07 -1.54
CA GLU A 109 -6.88 21.39 -2.84
C GLU A 109 -5.43 21.43 -3.38
N ASN A 110 -4.63 22.40 -2.93
CA ASN A 110 -3.22 22.52 -3.29
C ASN A 110 -2.27 21.84 -2.30
N ALA A 111 -2.78 21.37 -1.15
CA ALA A 111 -1.95 20.72 -0.15
C ALA A 111 -1.35 19.42 -0.69
N THR A 112 -0.08 19.25 -0.40
CA THR A 112 0.65 18.03 -0.74
C THR A 112 0.48 16.95 0.32
N VAL A 113 0.38 15.71 -0.12
CA VAL A 113 0.29 14.53 0.74
C VAL A 113 1.48 13.64 0.43
N GLY A 114 2.28 13.29 1.43
CA GLY A 114 3.46 12.44 1.27
C GLY A 114 3.33 11.13 2.04
N ILE A 115 3.95 10.09 1.51
CA ILE A 115 3.98 8.74 2.08
C ILE A 115 5.41 8.42 2.47
N TYR A 116 5.61 8.08 3.73
CA TYR A 116 6.93 7.87 4.34
C TYR A 116 6.97 6.54 5.07
N GLU A 117 8.15 5.93 5.15
CA GLU A 117 8.40 4.76 6.00
C GLU A 117 9.72 4.93 6.73
N LEU A 118 9.70 4.69 8.04
CA LEU A 118 10.90 4.57 8.85
C LEU A 118 11.21 3.09 9.10
N THR A 119 12.41 2.62 8.77
CA THR A 119 12.83 1.25 9.05
C THR A 119 13.38 1.10 10.47
N ASP A 120 13.47 -0.13 10.96
CA ASP A 120 14.12 -0.55 12.21
C ASP A 120 15.61 -0.19 12.25
N LYS A 121 16.21 0.04 11.07
CA LYS A 121 17.59 0.54 10.92
C LYS A 121 17.68 2.06 11.01
N GLY A 122 16.55 2.76 10.92
CA GLY A 122 16.47 4.23 10.94
C GLY A 122 16.59 4.88 9.57
N GLU A 123 16.42 4.11 8.49
CA GLU A 123 16.37 4.63 7.13
C GLU A 123 15.00 5.25 6.89
N LEU A 124 14.95 6.40 6.22
CA LEU A 124 13.72 7.10 5.91
C LEU A 124 13.45 7.07 4.41
N TRP A 125 12.37 6.40 4.05
CA TRP A 125 11.94 6.22 2.66
C TRP A 125 10.71 7.08 2.36
N ILE A 126 10.61 7.53 1.11
CA ILE A 126 9.45 8.24 0.57
C ILE A 126 8.94 7.48 -0.64
N PHE A 127 7.62 7.34 -0.76
CA PHE A 127 6.96 6.52 -1.78
C PHE A 127 5.99 7.31 -2.65
N GLY A 128 5.86 6.89 -3.90
CA GLY A 128 4.86 7.37 -4.84
C GLY A 128 3.55 6.59 -4.82
N ASP A 129 2.88 6.57 -5.97
CA ASP A 129 1.53 6.02 -6.15
C ASP A 129 1.47 4.50 -6.24
N ASN A 130 2.52 3.83 -6.70
CA ASN A 130 2.46 2.41 -6.99
C ASN A 130 3.42 1.53 -6.16
N ALA A 131 3.65 1.84 -4.87
CA ALA A 131 4.57 1.09 -4.00
C ALA A 131 3.92 0.60 -2.67
N GLY A 132 2.60 0.41 -2.66
CA GLY A 132 1.82 0.15 -1.44
C GLY A 132 1.72 1.40 -0.55
N ARG A 133 1.59 1.22 0.77
CA ARG A 133 1.49 2.30 1.79
C ARG A 133 0.33 3.28 1.54
N GLY A 134 -0.64 2.88 0.73
CA GLY A 134 -1.76 3.72 0.33
C GLY A 134 -1.52 4.63 -0.88
N GLY A 135 -0.42 4.48 -1.63
CA GLY A 135 -0.13 5.30 -2.82
C GLY A 135 -1.30 5.38 -3.80
N GLN A 136 -1.88 4.24 -4.16
CA GLN A 136 -3.00 4.22 -5.10
C GLN A 136 -4.29 4.77 -4.48
N ALA A 137 -4.51 4.61 -3.17
CA ALA A 137 -5.67 5.20 -2.51
C ALA A 137 -5.55 6.73 -2.44
N LEU A 138 -4.39 7.26 -2.05
CA LEU A 138 -4.16 8.70 -1.91
C LEU A 138 -4.10 9.43 -3.25
N TYR A 139 -3.26 8.95 -4.19
CA TYR A 139 -2.98 9.67 -5.43
C TYR A 139 -3.88 9.25 -6.59
N ASN A 140 -4.25 7.97 -6.69
CA ASN A 140 -5.07 7.49 -7.81
C ASN A 140 -6.58 7.56 -7.52
N ALA A 141 -7.02 7.17 -6.32
CA ALA A 141 -8.44 7.21 -5.94
C ALA A 141 -8.84 8.61 -5.44
N LEU A 142 -8.18 9.13 -4.40
CA LEU A 142 -8.53 10.43 -3.80
C LEU A 142 -7.98 11.63 -4.57
N LYS A 143 -7.12 11.42 -5.57
CA LYS A 143 -6.53 12.48 -6.41
C LYS A 143 -5.82 13.58 -5.61
N LEU A 144 -5.27 13.21 -4.45
CA LEU A 144 -4.49 14.13 -3.61
C LEU A 144 -3.15 14.42 -4.26
N LYS A 145 -2.61 15.62 -4.01
CA LYS A 145 -1.41 16.08 -4.71
C LYS A 145 -0.15 15.46 -4.10
N MET A 146 0.58 14.68 -4.89
CA MET A 146 1.93 14.22 -4.53
C MET A 146 2.93 15.39 -4.53
N PRO A 147 3.90 15.44 -3.58
CA PRO A 147 4.98 16.42 -3.56
C PRO A 147 5.75 16.48 -4.89
N ASP A 148 6.02 17.69 -5.39
CA ASP A 148 6.65 17.88 -6.70
C ASP A 148 8.07 17.28 -6.76
N LYS A 149 8.79 17.24 -5.63
CA LYS A 149 10.12 16.62 -5.52
C LYS A 149 10.13 15.11 -5.79
N LEU A 150 8.98 14.45 -5.69
CA LEU A 150 8.83 13.03 -6.02
C LEU A 150 8.48 12.80 -7.49
N LYS A 151 8.06 13.84 -8.22
CA LYS A 151 7.73 13.75 -9.65
C LYS A 151 8.97 13.75 -10.54
N THR A 152 10.11 14.21 -10.03
CA THR A 152 11.37 14.39 -10.77
C THR A 152 12.31 13.19 -10.73
N THR A 153 12.03 12.18 -9.90
CA THR A 153 12.77 10.91 -9.92
C THR A 153 12.23 10.08 -11.08
N ASN A 154 13.11 9.72 -12.03
CA ASN A 154 12.79 9.02 -13.28
C ASN A 154 11.64 8.01 -13.16
N GLN A 155 10.72 8.06 -14.13
CA GLN A 155 9.48 7.29 -14.26
C GLN A 155 9.71 5.78 -14.48
N THR A 156 10.49 5.14 -13.61
CA THR A 156 10.39 3.69 -13.41
C THR A 156 9.16 3.42 -12.54
N THR A 157 8.49 2.30 -12.80
CA THR A 157 7.13 1.91 -12.38
C THR A 157 6.81 1.95 -10.88
N GLN A 158 7.77 2.32 -10.04
CA GLN A 158 7.66 2.52 -8.59
C GLN A 158 8.61 3.62 -8.14
N ILE A 159 8.05 4.73 -7.67
CA ILE A 159 8.82 5.79 -7.03
C ILE A 159 9.06 5.38 -5.58
N SER A 160 10.33 5.09 -5.24
CA SER A 160 10.82 5.05 -3.88
C SER A 160 12.15 5.80 -3.79
N LEU A 161 12.30 6.62 -2.74
CA LEU A 161 13.50 7.40 -2.50
C LEU A 161 13.88 7.30 -1.03
N GLU A 162 15.07 6.79 -0.76
CA GLU A 162 15.70 6.93 0.55
C GLU A 162 16.26 8.35 0.68
N ILE A 163 15.98 9.01 1.81
CA ILE A 163 16.55 10.30 2.14
C ILE A 163 17.28 10.24 3.48
N SER A 164 18.34 11.04 3.62
CA SER A 164 18.88 11.31 4.95
C SER A 164 17.86 12.07 5.79
N LEU A 165 17.86 11.86 7.10
CA LEU A 165 16.94 12.56 8.00
C LEU A 165 17.08 14.07 7.92
N GLU A 166 18.29 14.58 7.65
CA GLU A 166 18.58 16.01 7.50
C GLU A 166 17.79 16.66 6.35
N LEU A 167 17.44 15.89 5.32
CA LEU A 167 16.64 16.35 4.19
C LEU A 167 15.14 16.30 4.48
N LEU A 168 14.69 15.73 5.60
CA LEU A 168 13.26 15.61 5.91
C LEU A 168 12.50 16.96 5.82
N PRO A 169 13.02 18.09 6.32
CA PRO A 169 12.32 19.38 6.19
C PRO A 169 12.09 19.78 4.72
N ASP A 170 13.00 19.43 3.83
CA ASP A 170 12.94 19.74 2.40
C ASP A 170 11.95 18.84 1.65
N TYR A 171 11.73 17.63 2.14
CA TYR A 171 10.82 16.65 1.54
C TYR A 171 9.48 16.53 2.28
N ALA A 172 9.24 17.35 3.30
CA ALA A 172 8.00 17.33 4.07
C ALA A 172 6.82 17.83 3.23
N ALA A 173 5.83 16.96 3.04
CA ALA A 173 4.53 17.29 2.49
C ALA A 173 3.65 18.02 3.52
N ASP A 174 2.62 18.73 3.09
CA ASP A 174 1.67 19.41 3.99
C ASP A 174 0.92 18.45 4.91
N TYR A 175 0.78 17.19 4.49
CA TYR A 175 0.33 16.05 5.28
C TYR A 175 1.26 14.86 5.06
N MET A 176 1.72 14.25 6.15
CA MET A 176 2.66 13.13 6.11
C MET A 176 2.02 11.87 6.69
N PHE A 177 1.89 10.82 5.88
CA PHE A 177 1.52 9.49 6.34
C PHE A 177 2.79 8.67 6.53
N LEU A 178 3.13 8.33 7.77
CA LEU A 178 4.36 7.63 8.14
C LEU A 178 4.03 6.23 8.66
N THR A 179 4.48 5.20 7.95
CA THR A 179 4.57 3.83 8.48
C THR A 179 5.90 3.62 9.20
N THR A 180 5.97 2.62 10.06
CA THR A 180 7.23 2.17 10.67
C THR A 180 7.38 0.68 10.44
N TYR A 181 8.41 0.28 9.69
CA TYR A 181 8.77 -1.11 9.54
C TYR A 181 9.66 -1.52 10.72
N ASP A 182 9.08 -2.24 11.67
CA ASP A 182 9.78 -2.73 12.86
C ASP A 182 9.31 -4.15 13.18
N PRO A 183 10.02 -5.18 12.67
CA PRO A 183 9.65 -6.58 12.87
C PRO A 183 9.57 -6.99 14.35
N GLU A 184 10.39 -6.37 15.20
CA GLU A 184 10.43 -6.67 16.64
C GLU A 184 9.50 -5.76 17.45
N LYS A 185 8.85 -4.78 16.80
CA LYS A 185 7.92 -3.81 17.40
C LYS A 185 8.50 -3.09 18.62
N LYS A 186 9.81 -2.83 18.61
CA LYS A 186 10.53 -2.12 19.69
C LYS A 186 10.20 -0.63 19.74
N GLY A 187 9.98 0.00 18.59
CA GLY A 187 9.65 1.42 18.45
C GLY A 187 10.82 2.38 18.67
N ASP A 188 12.04 1.86 18.87
CA ASP A 188 13.22 2.66 19.24
C ASP A 188 13.54 3.73 18.20
N LYS A 189 13.50 3.37 16.91
CA LYS A 189 13.80 4.32 15.82
C LYS A 189 12.75 5.41 15.71
N LEU A 190 11.48 5.07 15.85
CA LEU A 190 10.41 6.07 15.83
C LEU A 190 10.54 7.03 17.02
N LYS A 191 10.91 6.53 18.20
CA LYS A 191 11.17 7.36 19.38
C LYS A 191 12.35 8.30 19.14
N GLN A 192 13.48 7.78 18.64
CA GLN A 192 14.67 8.58 18.30
C GLN A 192 14.34 9.68 17.27
N LEU A 193 13.58 9.33 16.23
CA LEU A 193 13.11 10.30 15.23
C LEU A 193 12.32 11.42 15.90
N LYS A 194 11.32 11.10 16.72
CA LYS A 194 10.46 12.08 17.41
C LYS A 194 11.23 12.97 18.39
N GLU A 195 12.29 12.45 19.00
CA GLU A 195 13.14 13.21 19.93
C GLU A 195 14.11 14.16 19.22
N SER A 196 14.43 13.88 17.94
CA SER A 196 15.38 14.67 17.15
C SER A 196 14.93 16.13 16.95
N GLY A 197 15.91 17.04 16.93
CA GLY A 197 15.67 18.46 16.65
C GLY A 197 15.17 18.70 15.22
N ILE A 198 15.55 17.84 14.27
CA ILE A 198 15.12 17.91 12.87
C ILE A 198 13.60 17.65 12.80
N TRP A 199 13.13 16.53 13.35
CA TRP A 199 11.70 16.17 13.35
C TRP A 199 10.84 17.26 13.98
N LYS A 200 11.21 17.73 15.17
CA LYS A 200 10.48 18.79 15.89
C LYS A 200 10.40 20.10 15.11
N ASN A 201 11.32 20.33 14.17
CA ASN A 201 11.36 21.54 13.37
C ASN A 201 10.58 21.46 12.05
N VAL A 202 10.20 20.26 11.61
CA VAL A 202 9.37 20.07 10.41
C VAL A 202 8.03 20.77 10.57
N LYS A 203 7.65 21.60 9.58
CA LYS A 203 6.40 22.38 9.60
C LYS A 203 5.17 21.48 9.80
N THR A 204 5.13 20.36 9.12
CA THR A 204 4.03 19.38 9.19
C THR A 204 3.88 18.76 10.58
N VAL A 205 4.99 18.55 11.30
CA VAL A 205 4.98 18.10 12.69
C VAL A 205 4.38 19.19 13.58
N LYS A 206 4.83 20.44 13.42
CA LYS A 206 4.32 21.60 14.19
C LYS A 206 2.84 21.87 13.94
N ASN A 207 2.39 21.66 12.70
CA ASN A 207 1.00 21.83 12.29
C ASN A 207 0.11 20.65 12.68
N ASN A 208 0.65 19.65 13.38
CA ASN A 208 -0.06 18.43 13.71
C ASN A 208 -0.70 17.83 12.44
N ASN A 209 0.08 17.58 11.40
CA ASN A 209 -0.38 16.97 10.14
C ASN A 209 0.39 15.69 9.79
N VAL A 210 0.96 15.04 10.81
CA VAL A 210 1.58 13.72 10.69
C VAL A 210 0.62 12.65 11.21
N PHE A 211 0.43 11.62 10.39
CA PHE A 211 -0.33 10.42 10.68
C PHE A 211 0.63 9.25 10.81
N PHE A 212 0.60 8.59 11.96
CA PHE A 212 1.37 7.36 12.19
C PHE A 212 0.48 6.18 11.83
N ASN A 213 0.79 5.53 10.71
CA ASN A 213 0.00 4.47 10.14
C ASN A 213 0.53 3.10 10.56
N ASP A 214 -0.37 2.16 10.83
CA ASP A 214 -0.03 0.76 11.06
C ASP A 214 0.59 0.13 9.80
N PHE A 215 1.77 -0.45 9.92
CA PHE A 215 2.49 -1.01 8.78
C PHE A 215 1.70 -2.16 8.13
N ASP A 216 1.19 -3.10 8.92
CA ASP A 216 0.51 -4.31 8.43
C ASP A 216 -0.77 -3.99 7.64
N THR A 217 -1.43 -2.89 8.01
CA THR A 217 -2.61 -2.34 7.33
C THR A 217 -2.25 -1.62 6.03
N PHE A 218 -1.28 -0.71 6.05
CA PHE A 218 -1.04 0.18 4.90
C PHE A 218 -0.05 -0.39 3.89
N TYR A 219 0.83 -1.33 4.27
CA TYR A 219 1.77 -1.98 3.35
C TYR A 219 1.06 -2.69 2.18
N ARG A 220 -0.17 -3.17 2.41
CA ARG A 220 -0.97 -3.94 1.44
C ARG A 220 -1.35 -3.09 0.22
N TYR A 221 -1.30 -3.72 -0.95
CA TYR A 221 -1.57 -3.09 -2.25
C TYR A 221 -2.51 -3.94 -3.13
N ASP A 222 -3.14 -4.98 -2.59
CA ASP A 222 -4.20 -5.69 -3.30
C ASP A 222 -5.45 -4.79 -3.48
N PRO A 223 -6.29 -5.03 -4.49
CA PRO A 223 -7.44 -4.17 -4.78
C PRO A 223 -8.41 -3.98 -3.59
N ILE A 224 -8.61 -5.01 -2.75
CA ILE A 224 -9.50 -4.94 -1.59
C ILE A 224 -8.89 -4.01 -0.53
N ALA A 225 -7.60 -4.14 -0.26
CA ALA A 225 -6.86 -3.23 0.62
C ALA A 225 -6.88 -1.79 0.12
N ILE A 226 -6.53 -1.55 -1.16
CA ILE A 226 -6.53 -0.19 -1.74
C ILE A 226 -7.91 0.46 -1.59
N THR A 227 -8.98 -0.29 -1.90
CA THR A 227 -10.36 0.21 -1.80
C THR A 227 -10.75 0.51 -0.35
N SER A 228 -10.29 -0.31 0.60
CA SER A 228 -10.57 -0.13 2.04
C SER A 228 -9.78 1.04 2.63
N GLN A 229 -8.54 1.24 2.19
CA GLN A 229 -7.67 2.32 2.63
C GLN A 229 -8.22 3.71 2.28
N ILE A 230 -9.06 3.84 1.24
CA ILE A 230 -9.73 5.12 0.90
C ILE A 230 -10.46 5.69 2.12
N ASP A 231 -11.31 4.88 2.76
CA ASP A 231 -12.09 5.35 3.92
C ASP A 231 -11.18 5.65 5.11
N LEU A 232 -10.15 4.81 5.34
CA LEU A 232 -9.18 5.04 6.42
C LEU A 232 -8.48 6.40 6.26
N PHE A 233 -8.03 6.74 5.05
CA PHE A 233 -7.40 8.04 4.79
C PHE A 233 -8.38 9.21 4.93
N VAL A 234 -9.60 9.07 4.41
CA VAL A 234 -10.65 10.08 4.52
C VAL A 234 -10.98 10.37 5.99
N ASP A 235 -11.21 9.32 6.78
CA ASP A 235 -11.56 9.44 8.20
C ASP A 235 -10.40 10.05 9.00
N MET A 236 -9.16 9.67 8.71
CA MET A 236 -7.97 10.27 9.34
C MET A 236 -7.88 11.78 9.05
N LEU A 237 -8.05 12.19 7.79
CA LEU A 237 -7.96 13.60 7.39
C LEU A 237 -9.10 14.44 8.00
N ILE A 238 -10.33 13.92 8.00
CA ILE A 238 -11.49 14.58 8.64
C ILE A 238 -11.22 14.77 10.13
N LYS A 239 -10.87 13.68 10.83
CA LYS A 239 -10.57 13.72 12.26
C LYS A 239 -9.48 14.73 12.57
N ARG A 240 -8.41 14.79 11.76
CA ARG A 240 -7.32 15.74 12.00
C ARG A 240 -7.74 17.19 11.75
N SER A 241 -8.56 17.45 10.73
CA SER A 241 -9.12 18.78 10.48
C SER A 241 -9.97 19.26 11.67
N GLU A 242 -10.73 18.37 12.30
CA GLU A 242 -11.50 18.68 13.52
C GLU A 242 -10.61 18.92 14.74
N GLU A 243 -9.57 18.11 14.93
CA GLU A 243 -8.59 18.27 16.02
C GLU A 243 -7.88 19.62 15.92
N ASN A 244 -7.49 20.06 14.72
CA ASN A 244 -6.75 21.30 14.52
C ASN A 244 -7.63 22.57 14.59
N LYS A 245 -8.96 22.44 14.63
CA LYS A 245 -9.90 23.56 14.83
C LYS A 245 -10.15 23.88 16.31
N LYS A 246 -9.79 22.98 17.22
CA LYS A 246 -9.97 23.12 18.67
C LYS A 246 -8.79 23.84 19.31
#